data_AF-A0A3Q3SU85-F1
#
_entry.id   AF-A0A3Q3SU85-F1
#
_cell.length_a   1.000
_cell.length_b   1.000
_cell.length_c   1.000
_cell.angle_alpha   90.00
_cell.angle_beta   90.00
_cell.angle_gamma   90.00
#
_symmetry.space_group_name_H-M   'P 1'
#
loop_
_entity.id
_entity.type
_entity.pdbx_description
1 polymer ?
#
loop_
_entity_poly.entity_id
_entity_poly.type
_entity_poly.pdbx_seq_one_letter_code
_entity_poly.pdbx_strand_id
1 'polypeptide(L)'
;MSVSRLQQLKSHILFENKITEMAASPSPLTTHVLNTAMGVPGANMTLSLYRQDHSTNAWSLITNGTTNDDGRCPGLITKQQFTSGVYKMRYETAQYWAGMGETCFYPYVEIVFSINDPDQKYHVPLLLSRFSYSTYRGS
;
A
#
# COMPACT_ATOMS: atom_id res chain seq x y z
N MET A 1 -45.58 -29.20 -13.09
CA MET A 1 -44.33 -29.01 -12.32
C MET A 1 -44.72 -28.51 -10.93
N SER A 2 -44.38 -29.26 -9.87
CA SER A 2 -44.87 -29.01 -8.50
C SER A 2 -44.41 -27.64 -7.96
N VAL A 3 -45.34 -26.92 -7.35
CA VAL A 3 -45.13 -25.63 -6.65
C VAL A 3 -44.01 -25.73 -5.60
N SER A 4 -43.75 -26.93 -5.06
CA SER A 4 -42.67 -27.18 -4.10
C SER A 4 -41.27 -26.93 -4.67
N ARG A 5 -41.04 -27.18 -5.97
CA ARG A 5 -39.73 -26.97 -6.61
C ARG A 5 -39.42 -25.48 -6.81
N LEU A 6 -40.46 -24.66 -7.02
CA LEU A 6 -40.34 -23.20 -7.11
C LEU A 6 -40.08 -22.54 -5.75
N GLN A 7 -40.62 -23.09 -4.66
CA GLN A 7 -40.33 -22.61 -3.30
C GLN A 7 -38.91 -22.97 -2.85
N GLN A 8 -38.43 -24.17 -3.21
CA GLN A 8 -37.08 -24.63 -2.89
C GLN A 8 -35.98 -23.89 -3.68
N LEU A 9 -36.31 -23.35 -4.86
CA LEU A 9 -35.42 -22.45 -5.61
C LEU A 9 -35.42 -21.02 -5.06
N LYS A 10 -36.55 -20.51 -4.54
CA LYS A 10 -36.60 -19.20 -3.87
C LYS A 10 -35.72 -19.14 -2.62
N SER A 11 -35.63 -20.22 -1.85
CA SER A 11 -34.75 -20.30 -0.67
C SER A 11 -33.26 -20.33 -1.01
N HIS A 12 -32.89 -20.68 -2.25
CA HIS A 12 -31.49 -20.60 -2.72
C HIS A 12 -31.15 -19.25 -3.38
N ILE A 13 -32.15 -18.49 -3.82
CA ILE A 13 -31.97 -17.15 -4.42
C ILE A 13 -32.01 -16.05 -3.34
N LEU A 14 -32.55 -16.32 -2.15
CA LEU A 14 -32.70 -15.37 -1.04
C LEU A 14 -31.92 -15.78 0.21
N PHE A 15 -30.76 -16.43 0.04
CA PHE A 15 -29.85 -16.64 1.16
C PHE A 15 -29.11 -15.34 1.45
N GLU A 16 -29.71 -14.60 2.37
CA GLU A 16 -29.14 -13.66 3.32
C GLU A 16 -28.20 -12.60 2.74
N ASN A 17 -28.67 -11.35 2.82
CA ASN A 17 -27.84 -10.20 3.15
C ASN A 17 -27.02 -10.54 4.41
N LYS A 18 -25.94 -11.32 4.23
CA LYS A 18 -24.76 -11.19 5.06
C LYS A 18 -24.41 -9.73 4.92
N ILE A 19 -24.49 -9.01 6.03
CA ILE A 19 -23.80 -7.74 6.20
C ILE A 19 -22.37 -8.03 5.76
N THR A 20 -22.07 -7.70 4.51
CA THR A 20 -20.70 -7.58 4.05
C THR A 20 -20.13 -6.58 5.03
N GLU A 21 -19.20 -7.01 5.89
CA GLU A 21 -18.24 -6.10 6.50
C GLU A 21 -17.95 -5.05 5.44
N MET A 22 -18.26 -3.78 5.72
CA MET A 22 -18.00 -2.70 4.78
C MET A 22 -16.55 -2.87 4.36
N ALA A 23 -16.31 -3.38 3.15
CA ALA A 23 -14.97 -3.60 2.66
C ALA A 23 -14.32 -2.23 2.75
N ALA A 24 -13.33 -2.10 3.64
CA ALA A 24 -12.71 -0.82 3.92
C ALA A 24 -12.32 -0.21 2.57
N SER A 25 -12.79 1.01 2.30
CA SER A 25 -12.56 1.66 1.02
C SER A 25 -11.07 1.58 0.68
N PRO A 26 -10.70 1.17 -0.55
CA PRO A 26 -9.30 0.97 -0.91
C PRO A 26 -8.51 2.25 -0.65
N SER A 27 -7.31 2.10 -0.10
CA SER A 27 -6.46 3.23 0.25
C SER A 27 -6.22 4.14 -0.96
N PRO A 28 -6.35 5.48 -0.82
CA PRO A 28 -6.09 6.41 -1.92
C PRO A 28 -4.60 6.51 -2.25
N LEU A 29 -3.72 6.05 -1.36
CA LEU A 29 -2.28 5.95 -1.56
C LEU A 29 -1.87 4.48 -1.63
N THR A 30 -1.10 4.13 -2.64
CA THR A 30 -0.61 2.76 -2.85
C THR A 30 0.88 2.76 -3.19
N THR A 31 1.52 1.62 -2.95
CA THR A 31 2.91 1.37 -3.35
C THR A 31 3.03 -0.03 -3.97
N HIS A 32 4.12 -0.23 -4.70
CA HIS A 32 4.58 -1.50 -5.20
C HIS A 32 6.10 -1.48 -5.19
N VAL A 33 6.71 -2.40 -4.44
CA VAL A 33 8.14 -2.60 -4.40
C VAL A 33 8.51 -3.70 -5.37
N LEU A 34 9.46 -3.40 -6.26
CA LEU A 34 9.99 -4.35 -7.24
C LEU A 34 11.49 -4.50 -7.02
N ASN A 35 11.94 -5.74 -6.83
CA ASN A 35 13.36 -6.07 -6.87
C ASN A 35 13.79 -6.25 -8.32
N THR A 36 14.40 -5.21 -8.89
CA THR A 36 14.79 -5.18 -10.30
C THR A 36 16.05 -5.97 -10.60
N ALA A 37 16.86 -6.30 -9.58
CA ALA A 37 18.04 -7.15 -9.75
C ALA A 37 17.65 -8.62 -10.00
N MET A 38 16.53 -9.07 -9.44
CA MET A 38 16.04 -10.44 -9.56
C MET A 38 14.77 -10.58 -10.42
N GLY A 39 14.13 -9.47 -10.79
CA GLY A 39 12.90 -9.48 -11.58
C GLY A 39 11.68 -10.02 -10.81
N VAL A 40 11.64 -9.81 -9.49
CA VAL A 40 10.58 -10.32 -8.60
C VAL A 40 10.00 -9.18 -7.73
N PRO A 41 8.79 -9.35 -7.16
CA PRO A 41 8.28 -8.41 -6.17
C PRO A 41 9.20 -8.30 -4.95
N GLY A 42 9.33 -7.09 -4.41
CA GLY A 42 10.03 -6.83 -3.16
C GLY A 42 9.16 -7.17 -1.96
N ALA A 43 8.87 -8.45 -1.77
CA ALA A 43 8.06 -8.96 -0.66
C ALA A 43 8.76 -8.82 0.70
N ASN A 44 7.98 -8.78 1.79
CA ASN A 44 8.46 -8.68 3.17
C ASN A 44 9.36 -7.46 3.47
N MET A 45 9.21 -6.37 2.70
CA MET A 45 9.88 -5.10 2.97
C MET A 45 9.08 -4.28 3.98
N THR A 46 9.69 -3.95 5.11
CA THR A 46 9.15 -2.99 6.08
C THR A 46 9.13 -1.59 5.47
N LEU A 47 8.01 -0.90 5.69
CA LEU A 47 7.86 0.50 5.32
C LEU A 47 7.03 1.28 6.34
N SER A 48 7.16 2.61 6.31
CA SER A 48 6.36 3.52 7.12
C SER A 48 5.93 4.76 6.33
N LEU A 49 4.72 5.23 6.61
CA LEU A 49 4.13 6.42 6.03
C LEU A 49 4.07 7.54 7.07
N TYR A 50 4.56 8.71 6.70
CA TYR A 50 4.52 9.92 7.52
C TYR A 50 3.82 11.05 6.78
N ARG A 51 3.32 12.01 7.55
CA ARG A 51 2.89 13.33 7.06
C ARG A 51 3.69 14.40 7.75
N GLN A 52 4.06 15.44 7.01
CA GLN A 52 4.73 16.62 7.55
C GLN A 52 3.70 17.57 8.15
N ASP A 53 3.97 18.05 9.37
CA ASP A 53 3.28 19.19 9.93
C ASP A 53 3.78 20.48 9.26
N HIS A 54 2.85 21.27 8.70
CA HIS A 54 3.20 22.45 7.91
C HIS A 54 3.80 23.59 8.74
N SER A 55 3.49 23.66 10.04
CA SER A 55 3.94 24.76 10.91
C SER A 55 5.31 24.50 11.52
N THR A 56 5.62 23.25 11.83
CA THR A 56 6.82 22.84 12.56
C THR A 56 7.83 22.09 11.69
N ASN A 57 7.44 21.68 10.48
CA ASN A 57 8.18 20.74 9.61
C ASN A 57 8.42 19.36 10.23
N ALA A 58 7.79 19.03 11.35
CA ALA A 58 7.92 17.74 12.02
C ALA A 58 7.21 16.63 11.24
N TRP A 59 7.77 15.42 11.27
CA TRP A 59 7.16 14.24 10.66
C TRP A 59 6.33 13.46 11.68
N SER A 60 5.05 13.30 11.40
CA SER A 60 4.14 12.47 12.20
C SER A 60 3.90 11.14 11.51
N LEU A 61 4.11 10.04 12.23
CA LEU A 61 3.83 8.69 11.72
C LEU A 61 2.31 8.51 11.52
N ILE A 62 1.92 7.98 10.36
CA ILE A 62 0.54 7.60 10.05
C ILE A 62 0.38 6.09 10.20
N THR A 63 1.24 5.32 9.52
CA THR A 63 1.10 3.87 9.40
C THR A 63 2.48 3.21 9.26
N ASN A 64 2.63 2.03 9.87
CA ASN A 64 3.70 1.08 9.55
C ASN A 64 3.10 -0.10 8.78
N GLY A 65 3.88 -0.69 7.89
CA GLY A 65 3.43 -1.84 7.11
C GLY A 65 4.59 -2.70 6.60
N THR A 66 4.21 -3.82 6.00
CA THR A 66 5.13 -4.74 5.35
C THR A 66 4.54 -5.14 4.00
N THR A 67 5.34 -5.16 2.95
CA THR A 67 4.87 -5.59 1.63
C THR A 67 4.51 -7.08 1.62
N ASN A 68 3.41 -7.40 0.96
CA ASN A 68 2.96 -8.78 0.73
C ASN A 68 3.78 -9.49 -0.37
N ASP A 69 3.40 -10.71 -0.72
CA ASP A 69 4.10 -11.53 -1.73
C ASP A 69 4.11 -10.90 -3.14
N ASP A 70 3.18 -9.99 -3.44
CA ASP A 70 3.14 -9.19 -4.67
C ASP A 70 3.87 -7.83 -4.50
N GLY A 71 4.67 -7.65 -3.45
CA GLY A 71 5.44 -6.42 -3.22
C GLY A 71 4.57 -5.19 -2.88
N ARG A 72 3.28 -5.37 -2.55
CA ARG A 72 2.33 -4.27 -2.28
C ARG A 72 2.05 -4.15 -0.79
N CYS A 73 1.67 -2.94 -0.36
CA CYS A 73 1.20 -2.69 0.99
C CYS A 73 -0.19 -2.04 0.93
N PRO A 74 -1.29 -2.81 1.02
CA PRO A 74 -2.63 -2.24 1.07
C PRO A 74 -2.87 -1.49 2.40
N GLY A 75 -3.87 -0.61 2.44
CA GLY A 75 -4.30 0.03 3.69
C GLY A 75 -3.33 1.06 4.28
N LEU A 76 -2.47 1.70 3.46
CA LEU A 76 -1.50 2.69 3.93
C LEU A 76 -2.13 3.87 4.67
N ILE A 77 -3.28 4.35 4.20
CA ILE A 77 -4.02 5.46 4.79
C ILE A 77 -5.51 5.36 4.44
N THR A 78 -6.37 5.84 5.33
CA THR A 78 -7.82 5.96 5.05
C THR A 78 -8.11 7.18 4.19
N LYS A 79 -9.24 7.18 3.47
CA LYS A 79 -9.67 8.34 2.68
C LYS A 79 -9.90 9.58 3.56
N GLN A 80 -10.35 9.40 4.79
CA GLN A 80 -10.61 10.48 5.75
C GLN A 80 -9.32 11.16 6.24
N GLN A 81 -8.23 10.40 6.39
CA GLN A 81 -6.94 10.94 6.82
C GLN A 81 -6.12 11.52 5.67
N PHE A 82 -6.44 11.14 4.42
CA PHE A 82 -5.69 11.56 3.24
C PHE A 82 -6.15 12.93 2.76
N THR A 83 -5.48 13.97 3.26
CA THR A 83 -5.70 15.37 2.86
C THR A 83 -4.49 15.92 2.11
N SER A 84 -4.60 17.10 1.51
CA SER A 84 -3.46 17.79 0.90
C SER A 84 -2.33 18.04 1.91
N GLY A 85 -1.10 18.07 1.41
CA GLY A 85 0.11 18.27 2.20
C GLY A 85 1.29 17.43 1.72
N VAL A 86 2.37 17.44 2.50
CA VAL A 86 3.60 16.70 2.20
C VAL A 86 3.62 15.40 2.98
N TYR A 87 3.90 14.31 2.27
CA TYR A 87 4.00 12.97 2.82
C TYR A 87 5.38 12.39 2.56
N LYS A 88 5.71 11.36 3.33
CA LYS A 88 6.96 10.62 3.19
C LYS A 88 6.71 9.14 3.34
N MET A 89 7.17 8.34 2.39
CA MET A 89 7.26 6.89 2.53
C MET A 89 8.71 6.49 2.77
N ARG A 90 8.96 5.79 3.86
CA ARG A 90 10.26 5.25 4.22
C ARG A 90 10.26 3.73 4.01
N TYR A 91 11.25 3.23 3.30
CA TYR A 91 11.43 1.81 2.99
C TYR A 91 12.74 1.32 3.61
N GLU A 92 12.70 0.24 4.39
CA GLU A 92 13.87 -0.30 5.09
C GLU A 92 14.71 -1.19 4.16
N THR A 93 15.37 -0.56 3.18
CA THR A 93 16.05 -1.26 2.08
C THR A 93 17.24 -2.11 2.53
N ALA A 94 18.05 -1.66 3.49
CA ALA A 94 19.16 -2.49 3.97
C ALA A 94 18.65 -3.71 4.76
N GLN A 95 17.59 -3.55 5.57
CA GLN A 95 16.96 -4.68 6.25
C GLN A 95 16.44 -5.72 5.24
N TYR A 96 15.77 -5.26 4.18
CA TYR A 96 15.27 -6.12 3.10
C TYR A 96 16.40 -6.93 2.45
N TRP A 97 17.50 -6.28 2.05
CA TRP A 97 18.64 -6.98 1.43
C TRP A 97 19.39 -7.89 2.40
N ALA A 98 19.53 -7.48 3.67
CA ALA A 98 20.15 -8.32 4.70
C ALA A 98 19.37 -9.62 4.93
N GLY A 99 18.03 -9.59 4.82
CA GLY A 99 17.19 -10.80 4.87
C GLY A 99 17.46 -11.80 3.74
N MET A 100 18.13 -11.37 2.67
CA MET A 100 18.57 -12.21 1.55
C MET A 100 20.07 -12.51 1.58
N GLY A 101 20.78 -12.15 2.66
CA GLY A 101 22.23 -12.36 2.78
C GLY A 101 23.08 -11.37 1.98
N GLU A 102 22.51 -10.23 1.58
CA GLU A 102 23.15 -9.25 0.70
C GLU A 102 23.24 -7.87 1.35
N THR A 103 24.21 -7.06 0.92
CA THR A 103 24.32 -5.66 1.36
C THR A 103 23.58 -4.71 0.44
N CYS A 104 23.07 -3.60 0.99
CA CYS A 104 22.48 -2.50 0.23
C CYS A 104 23.31 -1.24 0.44
N PHE A 105 23.58 -0.50 -0.63
CA PHE A 105 24.23 0.81 -0.52
C PHE A 105 23.37 1.82 0.24
N TYR A 106 22.05 1.68 0.13
CA TYR A 106 21.08 2.55 0.81
C TYR A 106 20.63 1.91 2.14
N PRO A 107 20.93 2.52 3.30
CA PRO A 107 20.48 2.00 4.59
C PRO A 107 18.94 1.94 4.67
N TYR A 108 18.30 2.95 4.09
CA TYR A 108 16.86 3.06 3.86
C TYR A 108 16.64 4.03 2.69
N VAL A 109 15.43 4.03 2.12
CA VAL A 109 15.02 5.01 1.09
C VAL A 109 13.81 5.77 1.60
N GLU A 110 13.86 7.10 1.56
CA GLU A 110 12.71 7.97 1.84
C GLU A 110 12.26 8.67 0.55
N ILE A 111 11.00 8.50 0.18
CA ILE A 111 10.36 9.20 -0.94
C ILE A 111 9.43 10.24 -0.35
N VAL A 112 9.77 11.52 -0.51
CA VAL A 112 8.97 12.67 -0.08
C VAL A 112 8.18 13.21 -1.26
N PHE A 113 6.88 13.44 -1.07
CA PHE A 113 5.98 13.88 -2.16
C PHE A 113 4.83 14.75 -1.65
N SER A 114 4.33 15.61 -2.53
CA SER A 114 3.19 16.48 -2.26
C SER A 114 1.89 15.90 -2.81
N ILE A 115 0.84 15.97 -2.00
CA ILE A 115 -0.54 15.69 -2.39
C ILE A 115 -1.27 17.02 -2.55
N ASN A 116 -1.67 17.32 -3.78
CA ASN A 116 -2.40 18.55 -4.11
C ASN A 116 -3.91 18.28 -4.19
N ASP A 117 -4.29 17.17 -4.81
CA ASP A 117 -5.68 16.76 -5.01
C ASP A 117 -5.94 15.44 -4.28
N PRO A 118 -6.47 15.46 -3.05
CA PRO A 118 -6.72 14.24 -2.28
C PRO A 118 -7.83 13.36 -2.87
N ASP A 119 -8.53 13.80 -3.91
CA ASP A 119 -9.55 13.02 -4.63
C ASP A 119 -8.98 12.09 -5.69
N GLN A 120 -7.72 12.29 -6.09
CA GLN A 120 -7.01 11.37 -6.94
C GLN A 120 -6.40 10.20 -6.15
N LYS A 121 -6.19 9.09 -6.87
CA LYS A 121 -5.32 8.02 -6.42
C LYS A 121 -3.87 8.38 -6.68
N TYR A 122 -3.02 7.95 -5.77
CA TYR A 122 -1.57 8.11 -5.88
C TYR A 122 -0.92 6.74 -5.76
N HIS A 123 -0.14 6.39 -6.78
CA HIS A 123 0.73 5.23 -6.75
C HIS A 123 2.18 5.70 -6.68
N VAL A 124 2.90 5.31 -5.63
CA VAL A 124 4.31 5.70 -5.40
C VAL A 124 5.13 4.42 -5.21
N PRO A 125 5.57 3.77 -6.30
CA PRO A 125 6.34 2.54 -6.22
C PRO A 125 7.82 2.79 -5.92
N LEU A 126 8.52 1.70 -5.58
CA LEU A 126 9.96 1.65 -5.43
C LEU A 126 10.52 0.51 -6.30
N LEU A 127 11.32 0.86 -7.30
CA LEU A 127 12.08 -0.11 -8.08
C LEU A 127 13.50 -0.12 -7.53
N LEU A 128 14.00 -1.28 -7.09
CA LEU A 128 15.20 -1.36 -6.26
C LEU A 128 16.18 -2.45 -6.73
N SER A 129 17.45 -2.09 -6.81
CA SER A 129 18.60 -2.99 -6.75
C SER A 129 19.48 -2.65 -5.54
N ARG A 130 20.57 -3.38 -5.30
CA ARG A 130 21.51 -3.08 -4.20
C ARG A 130 22.21 -1.72 -4.34
N PHE A 131 22.30 -1.19 -5.57
CA PHE A 131 23.10 0.01 -5.92
C PHE A 131 22.35 1.02 -6.80
N SER A 132 21.05 0.83 -7.00
CA SER A 132 20.20 1.81 -7.67
C SER A 132 18.76 1.70 -7.17
N TYR A 133 18.03 2.79 -7.21
CA TYR A 133 16.58 2.76 -7.10
C TYR A 133 15.94 3.83 -7.97
N SER A 134 14.66 3.66 -8.27
CA SER A 134 13.84 4.68 -8.91
C SER A 134 12.41 4.66 -8.39
N THR A 135 11.72 5.77 -8.60
CA THR A 135 10.31 5.96 -8.27
C THR A 135 9.67 6.88 -9.30
N TYR A 136 8.34 6.89 -9.36
CA TYR A 136 7.54 7.77 -10.20
C TYR A 136 6.15 7.95 -9.58
N ARG A 137 5.36 8.89 -10.08
CA ARG A 137 3.93 9.01 -9.70
C ARG A 137 3.09 8.24 -10.70
N GLY A 138 2.46 7.15 -10.27
CA GLY A 138 1.40 6.46 -11.00
C GLY A 138 0.00 6.98 -10.63
N SER A 139 -1.00 6.58 -11.43
CA SER A 139 -2.42 6.93 -11.23
C SER A 139 -3.21 5.77 -10.63
#